data_AF-A0A2E5TG17-F1
#
_entry.id   AF-A0A2E5TG17-F1
#
_cell.length_a   1.000
_cell.length_b   1.000
_cell.length_c   1.000
_cell.angle_alpha   90.00
_cell.angle_beta   90.00
_cell.angle_gamma   90.00
#
_symmetry.space_group_name_H-M   'P 1'
#
loop_
_entity.id
_entity.type
_entity.pdbx_description
1 polymer ?
#
loop_
_entity_poly.entity_id
_entity_poly.type
_entity_poly.pdbx_seq_one_letter_code
_entity_poly.pdbx_strand_id
1 'polypeptide(L)' 'MENEHNKLYPEDQAKVDEFLKAGYNDVERKPFKPLKLLGFLLLSVTSMTVLSLVLATFVLD' A
#
# COMPACT_ATOMS: atom_id res chain seq x y z
N MET A 1 21.55 16.45 0.59
CA MET A 1 22.60 16.46 1.63
C MET A 1 22.80 15.03 2.05
N GLU A 2 23.94 14.44 1.70
CA GLU A 2 24.29 13.10 2.14
C GLU A 2 24.50 13.16 3.66
N ASN A 3 23.75 12.35 4.40
CA ASN A 3 23.67 12.45 5.85
C ASN A 3 24.84 11.65 6.44
N GLU A 4 26.04 12.23 6.45
CA GLU A 4 27.30 11.60 6.93
C GLU A 4 27.18 11.01 8.34
N HIS A 5 26.28 11.56 9.17
CA HIS A 5 26.00 11.07 10.53
C HIS A 5 25.30 9.71 10.60
N ASN A 6 24.70 9.20 9.52
CA ASN A 6 23.99 7.92 9.47
C ASN A 6 24.78 6.82 8.75
N LYS A 7 26.05 7.06 8.41
CA LYS A 7 26.88 6.07 7.71
C LYS A 7 27.48 5.11 8.74
N LEU A 8 27.16 3.83 8.59
CA LEU A 8 27.75 2.78 9.42
C LEU A 8 29.24 2.65 9.10
N TYR A 9 30.03 2.35 10.13
CA TYR A 9 31.40 1.88 9.90
C TYR A 9 31.38 0.58 9.09
N PRO A 10 32.44 0.27 8.32
CA PRO A 10 32.46 -0.90 7.44
C PRO A 10 32.12 -2.21 8.14
N GLU A 11 32.57 -2.40 9.38
CA GLU A 11 32.29 -3.58 10.19
C GLU A 11 30.82 -3.73 10.57
N ASP A 12 30.12 -2.61 10.81
CA ASP A 12 28.71 -2.62 11.18
C ASP A 12 27.83 -2.75 9.94
N GLN A 13 28.24 -2.15 8.82
CA GLN A 13 27.59 -2.38 7.54
C GLN A 13 27.66 -3.86 7.14
N ALA A 14 28.80 -4.54 7.35
CA ALA A 14 28.96 -5.96 7.03
C ALA A 14 27.98 -6.84 7.81
N LYS A 15 27.74 -6.56 9.10
CA LYS A 15 26.73 -7.27 9.92
C LYS A 15 25.31 -7.05 9.41
N VAL A 16 24.98 -5.82 9.02
CA VAL A 16 23.66 -5.49 8.45
C VAL A 16 23.46 -6.23 7.12
N ASP A 17 24.46 -6.22 6.26
CA ASP A 17 24.40 -6.90 4.96
C ASP A 17 24.22 -8.41 5.13
N GLU A 18 24.93 -9.02 6.08
CA GLU A 18 24.76 -10.45 6.44
C GLU A 18 23.33 -10.73 6.93
N PHE A 19 22.81 -9.90 7.84
CA PHE A 19 21.46 -10.04 8.36
C PHE A 19 20.38 -9.91 7.26
N LEU A 20 20.51 -8.92 6.37
CA LEU A 20 19.58 -8.71 5.27
C LEU A 20 19.59 -9.87 4.25
N LYS A 21 20.76 -10.49 4.03
CA LYS A 21 20.91 -11.67 3.16
C LYS A 21 20.35 -12.96 3.78
N ALA A 22 20.21 -13.03 5.10
CA ALA A 22 19.68 -14.21 5.77
C ALA A 22 18.22 -14.54 5.38
N GLY A 23 17.49 -13.58 4.80
CA GLY A 23 16.24 -13.85 4.09
C GLY A 23 15.06 -14.26 4.98
N TYR A 24 15.19 -14.23 6.31
CA TYR A 24 14.10 -14.58 7.24
C TYR A 24 12.79 -13.81 6.99
N ASN A 25 12.88 -12.58 6.45
CA ASN A 25 11.74 -11.72 6.12
C ASN A 25 11.52 -11.56 4.60
N ASP A 26 12.22 -12.36 3.78
CA ASP A 26 11.96 -12.37 2.33
C ASP A 26 10.72 -13.22 2.07
N VAL A 27 9.72 -12.57 1.49
CA VAL A 27 8.42 -13.16 1.22
C VAL A 27 8.03 -12.78 -0.20
N GLU A 28 7.48 -13.72 -0.96
CA GLU A 28 7.00 -13.42 -2.30
C GLU A 28 5.86 -12.41 -2.22
N ARG A 29 6.15 -11.15 -2.58
CA ARG A 29 5.17 -10.06 -2.58
C ARG A 29 4.50 -10.00 -3.94
N LYS A 30 3.21 -10.27 -3.95
CA LYS A 30 2.39 -10.00 -5.14
C LYS A 30 2.55 -8.52 -5.54
N PRO A 31 2.80 -8.21 -6.83
CA PRO A 31 2.92 -6.83 -7.27
C PRO A 31 1.64 -6.06 -6.97
N PHE A 32 1.79 -4.86 -6.42
CA PHE A 32 0.67 -3.98 -6.13
C PHE A 32 -0.01 -3.56 -7.45
N LYS A 33 -1.35 -3.63 -7.48
CA LYS A 33 -2.17 -3.29 -8.65
C LYS A 33 -3.00 -2.04 -8.36
N PRO A 34 -2.42 -0.83 -8.46
CA PRO A 34 -3.07 0.42 -8.02
C PRO A 34 -4.40 0.69 -8.73
N LEU A 35 -4.47 0.46 -10.04
CA LEU A 35 -5.70 0.68 -10.82
C LEU A 35 -6.85 -0.24 -10.38
N LYS A 36 -6.53 -1.47 -9.98
CA LYS A 36 -7.52 -2.42 -9.45
C LYS A 36 -8.09 -1.91 -8.12
N LEU A 37 -7.25 -1.39 -7.23
CA LEU A 37 -7.68 -0.79 -5.97
C LEU A 37 -8.58 0.43 -6.22
N LEU A 38 -8.17 1.33 -7.12
CA LEU A 38 -8.94 2.51 -7.50
C LEU A 38 -10.30 2.14 -8.10
N GLY A 39 -10.35 1.10 -8.95
CA GLY A 39 -11.61 0.61 -9.51
C GLY A 39 -12.60 0.14 -8.44
N PHE A 40 -12.14 -0.61 -7.44
CA PHE A 40 -12.99 -1.01 -6.31
C PHE A 40 -13.47 0.17 -5.48
N LEU A 41 -12.59 1.14 -5.22
CA LEU A 41 -12.95 2.34 -4.49
C LEU A 41 -14.05 3.11 -5.22
N LEU A 42 -13.86 3.36 -6.52
CA LEU A 42 -14.82 4.07 -7.35
C LEU A 42 -16.17 3.35 -7.42
N LEU A 43 -16.14 2.03 -7.65
CA LEU A 43 -17.35 1.22 -7.65
C LEU A 43 -18.12 1.31 -6.33
N SER A 44 -17.41 1.23 -5.20
CA SER A 44 -18.02 1.32 -3.87
C SER A 44 -18.73 2.65 -3.67
N VAL A 45 -18.02 3.77 -3.84
CA VAL A 45 -18.60 5.11 -3.61
C VAL A 45 -19.74 5.40 -4.60
N THR A 46 -19.57 5.06 -5.88
CA THR A 46 -20.61 5.24 -6.89
C THR A 46 -21.84 4.41 -6.58
N SER A 47 -21.68 3.15 -6.14
CA SER A 47 -22.81 2.30 -5.78
C SER A 47 -23.61 2.88 -4.61
N MET A 48 -22.95 3.43 -3.60
CA MET A 48 -23.62 4.09 -2.47
C MET A 48 -24.35 5.35 -2.93
N THR A 49 -23.76 6.15 -3.82
CA THR A 49 -24.42 7.32 -4.41
C THR A 49 -25.68 6.92 -5.17
N VAL A 50 -25.58 5.93 -6.07
CA VAL A 50 -26.72 5.45 -6.85
C VAL A 50 -27.81 4.90 -5.94
N LEU A 51 -27.45 4.08 -4.95
CA LEU A 51 -28.40 3.54 -3.97
C LEU A 51 -29.12 4.68 -3.22
N SER A 52 -28.38 5.70 -2.79
CA SER A 52 -28.96 6.87 -2.12
C SER A 52 -29.95 7.62 -3.01
N LEU A 53 -29.64 7.80 -4.31
CA LEU A 53 -30.53 8.48 -5.26
C LEU A 53 -31.79 7.66 -5.51
N VAL A 54 -31.65 6.34 -5.69
CA VAL A 54 -32.78 5.42 -5.85
C VAL A 54 -33.69 5.46 -4.63
N LEU A 55 -33.15 5.38 -3.42
CA LEU A 55 -33.94 5.47 -2.20
C LEU A 55 -34.63 6.84 -2.08
N ALA A 56 -33.94 7.93 -2.41
CA ALA A 56 -34.56 9.26 -2.40
C ALA A 56 -35.76 9.33 -3.36
N THR A 57 -35.64 8.81 -4.59
CA THR A 57 -36.75 8.80 -5.55
C THR A 57 -37.88 7.85 -5.16
N PHE A 58 -37.61 6.70 -4.55
CA PHE A 58 -38.66 5.74 -4.20
C PHE A 58 -39.35 6.01 -2.85
N VAL A 59 -38.73 6.79 -1.96
CA VAL A 59 -39.24 7.04 -0.59
C VAL A 59 -39.83 8.45 -0.43
N LEU A 60 -39.36 9.44 -1.20
CA LEU A 60 -39.87 10.82 -1.13
C LEU A 60 -40.95 11.13 -2.17
N ASP A 61 -41.18 10.24 -3.14
CA ASP A 61 -42.39 10.19 -3.99
C ASP A 61 -43.46 9.31 -3.33
#